data_AF-R7SG25-F1
#
_entry.id   AF-R7SG25-F1
#
_cell.length_a   1.000
_cell.length_b   1.000
_cell.length_c   1.000
_cell.angle_alpha   90.00
_cell.angle_beta   90.00
_cell.angle_gamma   90.00
#
_symmetry.space_group_name_H-M   'P 1'
#
loop_
_entity.id
_entity.type
_entity.pdbx_description
1 polymer ?
#
loop_
_entity_poly.entity_id
_entity_poly.type
_entity_poly.pdbx_seq_one_letter_code
_entity_poly.pdbx_strand_id
1 'polypeptide(L)'
;MIQEEFAADPWKLLVATVFLNKTWGRNAIPTFRKVLERWPTPKDLMEADTDELVAMIQKLGLQSTRAIRLKELSRAYHEHPPRTGTLQLEHGKFARAPASLRERYPPELPSTCDSEADVSLALGGEAWPYPKTPISHLPGVGRYGWDSYRIFCTDNVTGTGSSDEWKRVQPSDKELCRYLTWRWAYEEGRMWASDVGPCGPVCEEWLQHQIRDELPRKA
;
A
#
# COMPACT_ATOMS: atom_id res chain seq x y z
N MET A 1 3.12 -12.53 2.25
CA MET A 1 3.94 -11.50 1.55
C MET A 1 4.83 -10.77 2.56
N ILE A 2 5.88 -10.04 2.18
CA ILE A 2 6.77 -9.38 3.17
C ILE A 2 6.05 -8.29 3.97
N GLN A 3 5.02 -7.65 3.42
CA GLN A 3 4.25 -6.60 4.09
C GLN A 3 3.47 -7.13 5.30
N GLU A 4 3.03 -8.39 5.31
CA GLU A 4 2.38 -9.01 6.48
C GLU A 4 3.34 -9.10 7.67
N GLU A 5 4.61 -9.44 7.42
CA GLU A 5 5.66 -9.53 8.45
C GLU A 5 5.89 -8.19 9.17
N PHE A 6 5.64 -7.06 8.48
CA PHE A 6 5.84 -5.71 9.00
C PHE A 6 4.52 -4.94 9.22
N ALA A 7 3.38 -5.63 9.28
CA ALA A 7 2.06 -5.00 9.49
C ALA A 7 1.99 -4.14 10.76
N ALA A 8 2.72 -4.54 11.81
CA ALA A 8 2.80 -3.82 13.09
C ALA A 8 3.76 -2.61 13.09
N ASP A 9 4.58 -2.45 12.04
CA ASP A 9 5.55 -1.37 11.92
C ASP A 9 5.40 -0.68 10.55
N PRO A 10 4.52 0.34 10.46
CA PRO A 10 4.22 0.99 9.19
C PRO A 10 5.44 1.59 8.49
N TRP A 11 6.45 2.05 9.24
CA TRP A 11 7.67 2.57 8.63
C TRP A 11 8.44 1.46 7.92
N LYS A 12 8.66 0.31 8.58
CA LYS A 12 9.34 -0.83 7.94
C LYS A 12 8.57 -1.37 6.75
N LEU A 13 7.24 -1.41 6.83
CA LEU A 13 6.39 -1.76 5.70
C LEU A 13 6.62 -0.80 4.53
N LEU A 14 6.62 0.52 4.76
CA LEU A 14 6.85 1.51 3.70
C LEU A 14 8.26 1.41 3.13
N VAL A 15 9.28 1.19 3.95
CA VAL A 15 10.65 0.89 3.47
C VAL A 15 10.64 -0.35 2.56
N ALA A 16 9.95 -1.43 2.93
CA ALA A 16 9.83 -2.61 2.08
C ALA A 16 9.20 -2.27 0.71
N THR A 17 8.16 -1.42 0.66
CA THR A 17 7.55 -0.99 -0.61
C THR A 17 8.54 -0.23 -1.50
N VAL A 18 9.45 0.55 -0.92
CA VAL A 18 10.50 1.26 -1.66
C VAL A 18 11.50 0.26 -2.28
N PHE A 19 11.82 -0.83 -1.59
CA PHE A 19 12.69 -1.89 -2.10
C PHE A 19 12.05 -2.72 -3.22
N LEU A 20 10.74 -2.94 -3.16
CA LEU A 20 10.00 -3.74 -4.14
C LEU A 20 9.63 -2.97 -5.42
N ASN A 21 9.78 -1.64 -5.41
CA ASN A 21 9.56 -0.82 -6.59
C ASN A 21 10.52 -1.21 -7.73
N LYS A 22 9.97 -1.85 -8.76
CA LYS A 22 10.68 -2.35 -9.95
C LYS A 22 11.81 -3.34 -9.62
N THR A 23 11.70 -4.08 -8.51
CA THR A 23 12.67 -5.12 -8.13
C THR A 23 11.94 -6.36 -7.63
N TRP A 24 12.36 -7.53 -8.10
CA TRP A 24 11.77 -8.81 -7.69
C TRP A 24 12.04 -9.08 -6.21
N GLY A 25 11.01 -9.52 -5.47
CA GLY A 25 11.09 -9.77 -4.03
C GLY A 25 12.24 -10.70 -3.62
N ARG A 26 12.51 -11.76 -4.39
CA ARG A 26 13.63 -12.69 -4.15
C ARG A 26 15.01 -12.00 -4.04
N ASN A 27 15.20 -10.87 -4.73
CA ASN A 27 16.44 -10.09 -4.68
C ASN A 27 16.33 -8.94 -3.67
N ALA A 28 15.17 -8.30 -3.59
CA ALA A 28 14.95 -7.12 -2.74
C ALA A 28 14.93 -7.47 -1.24
N ILE A 29 14.25 -8.55 -0.86
CA ILE A 29 13.98 -8.90 0.55
C ILE A 29 15.26 -9.16 1.35
N PRO A 30 16.26 -9.94 0.86
CA PRO A 30 17.50 -10.15 1.61
C PRO A 30 18.27 -8.85 1.88
N THR A 31 18.33 -7.96 0.88
CA THR A 31 19.01 -6.66 1.02
C THR A 31 18.23 -5.73 1.94
N PHE A 32 16.90 -5.70 1.83
CA PHE A 32 16.02 -4.96 2.74
C PHE A 32 16.25 -5.36 4.19
N ARG A 33 16.33 -6.66 4.50
CA ARG A 33 16.60 -7.12 5.86
C ARG A 33 17.97 -6.68 6.39
N LYS A 34 19.03 -6.75 5.56
CA LYS A 34 20.37 -6.24 5.93
C LYS A 34 20.35 -4.73 6.22
N VAL A 35 19.58 -3.97 5.45
CA VAL A 35 19.41 -2.53 5.64
C VAL A 35 18.70 -2.24 6.95
N LEU A 36 17.66 -2.99 7.31
CA LEU A 36 16.98 -2.83 8.60
C LEU A 36 17.80 -3.34 9.80
N GLU A 37 18.66 -4.33 9.61
CA GLU A 37 19.61 -4.76 10.64
C GLU A 37 20.64 -3.64 10.93
N ARG A 38 21.11 -2.96 9.88
CA ARG A 38 22.07 -1.85 9.99
C ARG A 38 21.42 -0.57 10.51
N TRP A 39 20.23 -0.24 10.04
CA TRP A 39 19.48 0.98 10.37
C TRP A 39 18.05 0.61 10.79
N PRO A 40 17.84 0.20 12.05
CA PRO A 40 16.59 -0.39 12.52
C PRO A 40 15.45 0.60 12.75
N THR A 41 15.73 1.90 12.81
CA THR A 41 14.72 2.94 13.05
C THR A 41 14.72 4.03 11.96
N PRO A 42 13.64 4.83 11.84
CA PRO A 42 13.60 5.96 10.92
C PRO A 42 14.78 6.93 11.12
N LYS A 43 15.18 7.14 12.38
CA LYS A 43 16.30 8.03 12.73
C LYS A 43 17.62 7.48 12.17
N ASP A 44 17.90 6.20 12.41
CA ASP A 44 19.13 5.57 11.94
C ASP A 44 19.23 5.64 10.41
N LEU A 45 18.14 5.35 9.70
CA LEU A 45 18.15 5.31 8.24
C LEU A 45 18.21 6.71 7.61
N MET A 46 17.63 7.74 8.24
CA MET A 46 17.76 9.12 7.73
C MET A 46 19.18 9.69 7.95
N GLU A 47 19.86 9.28 9.02
CA GLU A 47 21.23 9.70 9.38
C GLU A 47 22.31 8.83 8.70
N ALA A 48 21.94 7.70 8.11
CA ALA A 48 22.83 6.78 7.39
C ALA A 48 23.74 7.49 6.39
N ASP A 49 25.00 7.06 6.28
CA ASP A 49 25.87 7.55 5.21
C ASP A 49 25.30 7.18 3.84
N THR A 50 25.22 8.16 2.93
CA THR A 50 24.56 7.97 1.64
C THR A 50 25.34 6.99 0.76
N ASP A 51 26.66 7.05 0.78
CA ASP A 51 27.52 6.21 -0.05
C ASP A 51 27.53 4.76 0.46
N GLU A 52 27.54 4.55 1.78
CA GLU A 52 27.36 3.24 2.43
C GLU A 52 26.02 2.62 2.03
N LEU A 53 24.92 3.37 2.13
CA LEU A 53 23.59 2.89 1.75
C LEU A 53 23.51 2.54 0.27
N VAL A 54 24.04 3.39 -0.62
CA VAL A 54 24.08 3.16 -2.06
C VAL A 54 24.89 1.90 -2.39
N ALA A 55 26.06 1.73 -1.77
CA ALA A 55 26.90 0.56 -1.96
C ALA A 55 26.20 -0.74 -1.52
N MET A 56 25.42 -0.69 -0.43
CA MET A 56 24.68 -1.83 0.08
C MET A 56 23.55 -2.27 -0.87
N ILE A 57 22.87 -1.32 -1.51
CA ILE A 57 21.72 -1.59 -2.39
C ILE A 57 22.06 -1.61 -3.89
N GLN A 58 23.33 -1.41 -4.25
CA GLN A 58 23.79 -1.24 -5.64
C GLN A 58 23.28 -2.33 -6.61
N LYS A 59 23.23 -3.59 -6.15
CA LYS A 59 22.85 -4.75 -6.98
C LYS A 59 21.36 -4.77 -7.36
N LEU A 60 20.55 -3.93 -6.74
CA LEU A 60 19.11 -3.86 -7.00
C LEU A 60 18.74 -2.88 -8.14
N GLY A 61 19.70 -2.04 -8.55
CA GLY A 61 19.46 -0.94 -9.50
C GLY A 61 18.71 0.24 -8.87
N LEU A 62 18.71 1.38 -9.57
CA LEU A 62 18.11 2.65 -9.09
C LEU A 62 18.61 3.10 -7.72
N GLN A 63 19.82 2.69 -7.35
CA GLN A 63 20.36 2.77 -6.00
C GLN A 63 20.45 4.21 -5.48
N SER A 64 20.90 5.17 -6.30
CA SER A 64 20.99 6.57 -5.87
C SER A 64 19.61 7.15 -5.58
N THR A 65 18.65 6.97 -6.49
CA THR A 65 17.27 7.42 -6.28
C THR A 65 16.60 6.70 -5.11
N ARG A 66 16.87 5.41 -4.93
CA ARG A 66 16.32 4.61 -3.83
C ARG A 66 16.89 5.08 -2.49
N ALA A 67 18.19 5.30 -2.39
CA ALA A 67 18.84 5.80 -1.18
C ALA A 67 18.27 7.16 -0.76
N ILE A 68 18.13 8.09 -1.72
CA ILE A 68 17.51 9.41 -1.46
C ILE A 68 16.09 9.23 -0.92
N ARG A 69 15.24 8.43 -1.60
CA ARG A 69 13.86 8.18 -1.17
C ARG A 69 13.78 7.54 0.22
N LEU A 70 14.66 6.61 0.54
CA LEU A 70 14.70 5.96 1.86
C LEU A 70 15.02 6.98 2.96
N LYS A 71 16.01 7.85 2.74
CA LYS A 71 16.39 8.89 3.70
C LYS A 71 15.30 9.95 3.86
N GLU A 72 14.72 10.43 2.76
CA GLU A 72 13.61 11.40 2.77
C GLU A 72 12.36 10.84 3.45
N LEU A 73 11.95 9.61 3.12
CA LEU A 73 10.84 8.92 3.76
C LEU A 73 11.08 8.79 5.26
N SER A 74 12.26 8.34 5.66
CA SER A 74 12.59 8.10 7.07
C SER A 74 12.68 9.39 7.87
N ARG A 75 13.20 10.47 7.27
CA ARG A 75 13.17 11.82 7.84
C ARG A 75 11.74 12.29 8.08
N ALA A 76 10.90 12.28 7.05
CA ALA A 76 9.52 12.73 7.16
C ALA A 76 8.72 11.90 8.17
N TYR A 77 8.96 10.58 8.22
CA TYR A 77 8.34 9.70 9.20
C TYR A 77 8.83 10.01 10.63
N HIS A 78 10.12 10.30 10.82
CA HIS A 78 10.66 10.64 12.13
C HIS A 78 10.14 11.99 12.65
N GLU A 79 10.11 13.01 11.79
CA GLU A 79 9.68 14.37 12.14
C GLU A 79 8.15 14.45 12.30
N HIS A 80 7.40 13.77 11.44
CA HIS A 80 5.94 13.81 11.37
C HIS A 80 5.36 12.39 11.27
N PRO A 81 5.48 11.57 12.33
CA PRO A 81 4.99 10.20 12.31
C PRO A 81 3.48 10.16 12.09
N PRO A 82 2.97 9.18 11.32
CA PRO A 82 1.54 8.99 11.12
C PRO A 82 0.84 8.81 12.47
N ARG A 83 -0.12 9.69 12.78
CA ARG A 83 -0.91 9.60 14.01
C ARG A 83 -2.25 8.93 13.72
N THR A 84 -2.62 7.97 14.56
CA THR A 84 -3.95 7.37 14.58
C THR A 84 -5.02 8.45 14.68
N GLY A 85 -5.98 8.46 13.74
CA GLY A 85 -7.11 9.41 13.73
C GLY A 85 -6.82 10.82 13.19
N THR A 86 -5.59 11.13 12.75
CA THR A 86 -5.29 12.42 12.12
C THR A 86 -4.97 12.23 10.63
N LEU A 87 -5.87 12.68 9.77
CA LEU A 87 -5.53 12.95 8.38
C LEU A 87 -4.64 14.20 8.39
N GLN A 88 -3.33 14.08 8.14
CA GLN A 88 -2.51 15.26 7.88
C GLN A 88 -2.90 15.80 6.50
N LEU A 89 -3.79 16.79 6.49
CA LEU A 89 -4.50 17.26 5.30
C LEU A 89 -3.65 18.09 4.35
N GLU A 90 -2.46 18.51 4.79
CA GLU A 90 -1.86 19.78 4.36
C GLU A 90 -0.90 19.62 3.16
N HIS A 91 -0.40 18.41 2.86
CA HIS A 91 0.66 18.20 1.87
C HIS A 91 0.51 16.94 0.97
N GLY A 92 -0.68 16.36 0.87
CA GLY A 92 -0.90 15.10 0.14
C GLY A 92 -0.90 15.25 -1.38
N LYS A 93 -0.16 14.37 -2.09
CA LYS A 93 -0.31 14.18 -3.53
C LYS A 93 -1.63 13.47 -3.81
N PHE A 94 -2.40 13.96 -4.79
CA PHE A 94 -3.63 13.29 -5.22
C PHE A 94 -3.30 12.24 -6.29
N ALA A 95 -3.60 10.96 -6.03
CA ALA A 95 -3.69 9.96 -7.09
C ALA A 95 -5.15 9.78 -7.50
N ARG A 96 -5.39 9.25 -8.70
CA ARG A 96 -6.75 8.98 -9.20
C ARG A 96 -7.30 7.68 -8.60
N ALA A 97 -8.53 7.70 -8.08
CA ALA A 97 -9.25 6.50 -7.67
C ALA A 97 -9.82 5.73 -8.89
N PRO A 98 -9.87 4.38 -8.86
CA PRO A 98 -10.51 3.58 -9.90
C PRO A 98 -12.05 3.72 -9.87
N ALA A 99 -12.70 3.65 -11.04
CA ALA A 99 -14.15 3.84 -11.19
C ALA A 99 -15.00 2.86 -10.37
N SER A 100 -14.51 1.63 -10.19
CA SER A 100 -15.16 0.57 -9.41
C SER A 100 -15.12 0.79 -7.90
N LEU A 101 -14.19 1.62 -7.37
CA LEU A 101 -14.24 2.05 -5.96
C LEU A 101 -15.33 3.12 -5.78
N ARG A 102 -15.52 4.00 -6.78
CA ARG A 102 -16.54 5.05 -6.77
C ARG A 102 -17.96 4.47 -6.66
N GLU A 103 -18.28 3.48 -7.47
CA GLU A 103 -19.64 2.92 -7.53
C GLU A 103 -20.00 2.12 -6.26
N ARG A 104 -19.00 1.51 -5.62
CA ARG A 104 -19.21 0.60 -4.49
C ARG A 104 -19.21 1.28 -3.13
N TYR A 105 -18.51 2.42 -3.02
CA TYR A 105 -18.40 3.19 -1.78
C TYR A 105 -18.32 4.69 -2.11
N PRO A 106 -19.47 5.35 -2.33
CA PRO A 106 -19.48 6.81 -2.47
C PRO A 106 -18.94 7.43 -1.17
N PRO A 107 -18.09 8.47 -1.26
CA PRO A 107 -17.60 9.13 -0.06
C PRO A 107 -18.73 9.86 0.66
N GLU A 108 -18.53 10.12 1.95
CA GLU A 108 -19.46 10.92 2.74
C GLU A 108 -19.52 12.33 2.15
N LEU A 109 -20.62 12.59 1.45
CA LEU A 109 -20.90 13.86 0.83
C LEU A 109 -21.33 14.87 1.91
N PRO A 110 -20.93 16.15 1.83
CA PRO A 110 -21.56 17.20 2.62
C PRO A 110 -23.08 17.14 2.42
N SER A 111 -23.85 17.30 3.49
CA SER A 111 -25.30 17.08 3.54
C SER A 111 -26.16 17.97 2.64
N THR A 112 -25.55 18.70 1.70
CA THR A 112 -26.18 19.73 0.87
C THR A 112 -26.01 19.49 -0.63
N CYS A 113 -25.47 18.35 -1.07
CA CYS A 113 -25.44 18.01 -2.50
C CYS A 113 -26.46 16.90 -2.80
N ASP A 114 -27.53 17.30 -3.49
CA ASP A 114 -28.65 16.42 -3.82
C ASP A 114 -28.53 15.79 -5.23
N SER A 115 -27.45 16.08 -5.97
CA SER A 115 -27.24 15.56 -7.32
C SER A 115 -25.80 15.19 -7.68
N GLU A 116 -25.63 14.19 -8.56
CA GLU A 116 -24.33 13.79 -9.17
C GLU A 116 -23.60 14.97 -9.85
N ALA A 117 -24.36 15.93 -10.39
CA ALA A 117 -23.81 17.13 -11.01
C ALA A 117 -23.19 18.07 -9.97
N ASP A 118 -23.82 18.23 -8.81
CA ASP A 118 -23.31 19.04 -7.70
C ASP A 118 -22.03 18.42 -7.10
N VAL A 119 -21.95 17.09 -7.04
CA VAL A 119 -20.76 16.35 -6.61
C VAL A 119 -19.60 16.56 -7.58
N SER A 120 -19.84 16.44 -8.89
CA SER A 120 -18.82 16.64 -9.91
C SER A 120 -18.32 18.09 -9.99
N LEU A 121 -19.19 19.05 -9.69
CA LEU A 121 -18.88 20.48 -9.64
C LEU A 121 -18.14 20.86 -8.35
N ALA A 122 -18.56 20.31 -7.20
CA ALA A 122 -17.89 20.49 -5.91
C ALA A 122 -16.46 19.93 -5.91
N LEU A 123 -16.19 18.91 -6.74
CA LEU A 123 -14.88 18.27 -6.89
C LEU A 123 -14.07 18.81 -8.10
N GLY A 124 -14.52 19.91 -8.72
CA GLY A 124 -13.74 20.65 -9.71
C GLY A 124 -13.51 19.91 -11.04
N GLY A 125 -14.32 18.91 -11.39
CA GLY A 125 -14.16 18.16 -12.63
C GLY A 125 -12.89 17.30 -12.74
N GLU A 126 -12.06 17.25 -11.69
CA GLU A 126 -10.91 16.37 -11.63
C GLU A 126 -11.30 15.00 -11.09
N ALA A 127 -10.60 13.97 -11.57
CA ALA A 127 -10.90 12.61 -11.19
C ALA A 127 -10.76 12.42 -9.67
N TRP A 128 -11.74 11.73 -9.07
CA TRP A 128 -11.82 11.48 -7.63
C TRP A 128 -10.45 11.19 -6.99
N PRO A 129 -10.04 11.99 -5.99
CA PRO A 129 -8.77 11.79 -5.32
C PRO A 129 -8.79 10.48 -4.53
N TYR A 130 -7.70 9.73 -4.60
CA TYR A 130 -7.45 8.55 -3.77
C TYR A 130 -7.61 8.94 -2.30
N PRO A 131 -8.26 8.10 -1.47
CA PRO A 131 -8.57 8.47 -0.09
C PRO A 131 -7.30 8.87 0.67
N LYS A 132 -7.36 10.01 1.36
CA LYS A 132 -6.26 10.45 2.21
C LYS A 132 -6.09 9.43 3.33
N THR A 133 -4.83 9.06 3.58
CA THR A 133 -4.42 8.15 4.65
C THR A 133 -3.50 8.91 5.62
N PRO A 134 -3.28 8.40 6.84
CA PRO A 134 -2.30 8.97 7.77
C PRO A 134 -0.87 9.03 7.23
N ILE A 135 -0.57 8.38 6.11
CA ILE A 135 0.75 8.34 5.47
C ILE A 135 0.81 9.12 4.15
N SER A 136 -0.27 9.78 3.74
CA SER A 136 -0.36 10.44 2.43
C SER A 136 0.55 11.66 2.29
N HIS A 137 1.03 12.23 3.41
CA HIS A 137 2.00 13.33 3.43
C HIS A 137 3.44 12.86 3.23
N LEU A 138 3.72 11.56 3.33
CA LEU A 138 5.09 11.06 3.28
C LEU A 138 5.68 11.12 1.86
N PRO A 139 6.89 11.66 1.68
CA PRO A 139 7.52 11.79 0.38
C PRO A 139 7.87 10.42 -0.21
N GLY A 140 7.77 10.31 -1.52
CA GLY A 140 8.10 9.07 -2.25
C GLY A 140 7.10 7.93 -2.07
N VAL A 141 6.09 8.05 -1.22
CA VAL A 141 5.01 7.07 -1.08
C VAL A 141 3.90 7.36 -2.09
N GLY A 142 3.63 6.39 -2.96
CA GLY A 142 2.54 6.45 -3.94
C GLY A 142 1.47 5.40 -3.68
N ARG A 143 0.58 5.20 -4.66
CA ARG A 143 -0.58 4.29 -4.56
C ARG A 143 -0.24 2.89 -4.06
N TYR A 144 0.86 2.29 -4.52
CA TYR A 144 1.33 0.99 -4.02
C TYR A 144 1.62 0.98 -2.51
N GLY A 145 2.28 2.02 -2.00
CA GLY A 145 2.55 2.18 -0.58
C GLY A 145 1.30 2.47 0.24
N TRP A 146 0.39 3.30 -0.28
CA TRP A 146 -0.89 3.59 0.35
C TRP A 146 -1.81 2.36 0.42
N ASP A 147 -1.94 1.62 -0.69
CA ASP A 147 -2.68 0.35 -0.72
C ASP A 147 -2.08 -0.65 0.28
N SER A 148 -0.74 -0.79 0.30
CA SER A 148 -0.06 -1.68 1.26
C SER A 148 -0.38 -1.28 2.71
N TYR A 149 -0.26 0.00 3.06
CA TYR A 149 -0.60 0.47 4.41
C TYR A 149 -2.06 0.20 4.77
N ARG A 150 -3.00 0.50 3.86
CA ARG A 150 -4.44 0.29 4.12
C ARG A 150 -4.80 -1.18 4.31
N ILE A 151 -4.13 -2.08 3.58
CA ILE A 151 -4.34 -3.53 3.66
C ILE A 151 -3.77 -4.12 4.96
N PHE A 152 -2.59 -3.68 5.41
CA PHE A 152 -1.83 -4.37 6.45
C PHE A 152 -1.73 -3.62 7.78
N CYS A 153 -1.73 -2.29 7.79
CA CYS A 153 -1.42 -1.52 9.01
C CYS A 153 -2.65 -0.99 9.75
N THR A 154 -3.85 -1.07 9.18
CA THR A 154 -5.05 -0.40 9.71
C THR A 154 -5.73 -1.17 10.84
N ASP A 155 -5.51 -2.48 10.93
CA ASP A 155 -6.01 -3.34 12.01
C ASP A 155 -5.47 -2.91 13.39
N ASN A 156 -4.23 -2.41 13.44
CA ASN A 156 -3.56 -1.97 14.67
C ASN A 156 -3.97 -0.56 15.12
N VAL A 157 -4.77 0.16 14.33
CA VAL A 157 -5.06 1.59 14.50
C VAL A 157 -6.37 1.81 15.25
N THR A 158 -7.36 0.94 15.11
CA THR A 158 -8.68 1.10 15.77
C THR A 158 -8.78 0.44 17.14
N GLY A 159 -7.83 -0.44 17.50
CA GLY A 159 -7.88 -1.20 18.76
C GLY A 159 -9.04 -2.20 18.85
N THR A 160 -9.82 -2.37 17.77
CA THR A 160 -11.02 -3.22 17.71
C THR A 160 -10.75 -4.60 17.11
N GLY A 161 -9.50 -4.95 16.81
CA GLY A 161 -9.10 -6.32 16.44
C GLY A 161 -9.51 -6.80 15.05
N SER A 162 -10.20 -5.99 14.24
CA SER A 162 -10.44 -6.24 12.83
C SER A 162 -10.90 -4.95 12.14
N SER A 163 -10.04 -4.39 11.28
CA SER A 163 -10.38 -3.27 10.42
C SER A 163 -10.83 -3.83 9.07
N ASP A 164 -12.08 -3.56 8.69
CA ASP A 164 -12.60 -3.87 7.35
C ASP A 164 -11.98 -2.99 6.25
N GLU A 165 -10.99 -2.16 6.56
CA GLU A 165 -10.38 -1.23 5.61
C GLU A 165 -9.75 -1.95 4.41
N TRP A 166 -9.15 -3.13 4.62
CA TRP A 166 -8.59 -3.92 3.52
C TRP A 166 -9.66 -4.33 2.48
N LYS A 167 -10.92 -4.48 2.89
CA LYS A 167 -12.06 -4.79 2.00
C LYS A 167 -12.40 -3.61 1.07
N ARG A 168 -11.96 -2.40 1.41
CA ARG A 168 -12.15 -1.16 0.65
C ARG A 168 -10.96 -0.81 -0.24
N VAL A 169 -9.93 -1.65 -0.29
CA VAL A 169 -8.74 -1.42 -1.11
C VAL A 169 -8.89 -2.14 -2.44
N GLN A 170 -8.59 -1.44 -3.53
CA GLN A 170 -8.57 -2.02 -4.88
C GLN A 170 -7.23 -1.68 -5.55
N PRO A 171 -6.18 -2.46 -5.29
CA PRO A 171 -4.84 -2.16 -5.76
C PRO A 171 -4.69 -2.41 -7.25
N SER A 172 -3.66 -1.82 -7.86
CA SER A 172 -3.21 -2.20 -9.21
C SER A 172 -1.88 -2.96 -9.22
N ASP A 173 -1.24 -3.10 -8.06
CA ASP A 173 -0.05 -3.92 -7.92
C ASP A 173 -0.41 -5.41 -7.97
N LYS A 174 0.32 -6.19 -8.77
CA LYS A 174 -0.02 -7.60 -9.04
C LYS A 174 0.07 -8.47 -7.79
N GLU A 175 1.05 -8.21 -6.93
CA GLU A 175 1.24 -9.01 -5.71
C GLU A 175 0.17 -8.65 -4.66
N LEU A 176 -0.18 -7.36 -4.53
CA LEU A 176 -1.32 -6.95 -3.70
C LEU A 176 -2.65 -7.52 -4.20
N CYS A 177 -2.88 -7.55 -5.52
CA CYS A 177 -4.06 -8.18 -6.10
C CYS A 177 -4.12 -9.67 -5.74
N ARG A 178 -3.03 -10.41 -5.95
CA ARG A 178 -2.94 -11.84 -5.58
C ARG A 178 -3.22 -12.05 -4.11
N TYR A 179 -2.63 -11.23 -3.24
CA TYR A 179 -2.88 -11.33 -1.81
C TYR A 179 -4.35 -11.10 -1.45
N LEU A 180 -5.00 -10.07 -2.00
CA LEU A 180 -6.42 -9.83 -1.75
C LEU A 180 -7.30 -10.95 -2.30
N THR A 181 -6.97 -11.51 -3.47
CA THR A 181 -7.65 -12.71 -4.00
C THR A 181 -7.67 -13.84 -2.96
N TRP A 182 -6.52 -14.13 -2.37
CA TRP A 182 -6.39 -15.17 -1.35
C TRP A 182 -7.06 -14.80 -0.02
N ARG A 183 -6.91 -13.55 0.44
CA ARG A 183 -7.51 -13.07 1.69
C ARG A 183 -9.04 -13.12 1.64
N TRP A 184 -9.65 -12.65 0.55
CA TRP A 184 -11.11 -12.74 0.35
C TRP A 184 -11.60 -14.19 0.31
N ALA A 185 -10.87 -15.08 -0.36
CA ALA A 185 -11.24 -16.49 -0.42
C ALA A 185 -11.14 -17.16 0.96
N TYR A 186 -10.10 -16.83 1.74
CA TYR A 186 -9.84 -17.43 3.04
C TYR A 186 -10.72 -16.87 4.17
N GLU A 187 -10.81 -15.53 4.31
CA GLU A 187 -11.52 -14.89 5.41
C GLU A 187 -13.03 -14.79 5.17
N GLU A 188 -13.46 -14.58 3.92
CA GLU A 188 -14.87 -14.30 3.58
C GLU A 188 -15.52 -15.43 2.75
N GLY A 189 -14.75 -16.41 2.27
CA GLY A 189 -15.27 -17.46 1.40
C GLY A 189 -15.77 -16.93 0.05
N ARG A 190 -15.24 -15.78 -0.41
CA ARG A 190 -15.67 -15.12 -1.65
C ARG A 190 -14.55 -15.06 -2.67
N MET A 191 -14.91 -15.27 -3.93
CA MET A 191 -14.02 -14.97 -5.04
C MET A 191 -13.78 -13.46 -5.10
N TRP A 192 -12.63 -13.04 -5.62
CA TRP A 192 -12.30 -11.63 -5.80
C TRP A 192 -11.49 -11.42 -7.08
N ALA A 193 -11.77 -10.33 -7.79
CA ALA A 193 -11.01 -9.91 -8.97
C ALA A 193 -10.64 -8.42 -8.86
N SER A 194 -9.50 -8.03 -9.42
CA SER A 194 -8.96 -6.67 -9.21
C SER A 194 -9.73 -5.56 -9.91
N ASP A 195 -10.55 -5.88 -10.91
CA ASP A 195 -11.44 -5.00 -11.65
C ASP A 195 -12.87 -5.03 -11.07
N VAL A 196 -13.35 -6.23 -10.71
CA VAL A 196 -14.72 -6.46 -10.24
C VAL A 196 -14.87 -6.38 -8.72
N GLY A 197 -13.81 -6.52 -7.93
CA GLY A 197 -13.90 -6.62 -6.47
C GLY A 197 -14.43 -8.00 -6.00
N PRO A 198 -15.02 -8.09 -4.80
CA PRO A 198 -15.54 -9.37 -4.29
C PRO A 198 -16.77 -9.80 -5.08
N CYS A 199 -16.76 -11.03 -5.60
CA CYS A 199 -17.82 -11.63 -6.40
C CYS A 199 -18.45 -12.82 -5.65
N GLY A 200 -18.97 -13.83 -6.38
CA GLY A 200 -19.73 -14.94 -5.80
C GLY A 200 -18.96 -15.78 -4.77
N PRO A 201 -19.61 -16.79 -4.16
CA PRO A 201 -18.94 -17.70 -3.23
C PRO A 201 -17.81 -18.46 -3.94
N VAL A 202 -16.75 -18.78 -3.20
CA VAL A 202 -15.65 -19.61 -3.71
C VAL A 202 -16.21 -20.97 -4.16
N CYS A 203 -15.86 -21.40 -5.37
CA CYS A 203 -16.17 -22.72 -5.90
C CYS A 203 -14.90 -23.51 -6.20
N GLU A 204 -15.03 -24.82 -6.32
CA GLU A 204 -13.89 -25.73 -6.54
C GLU A 204 -13.17 -25.42 -7.86
N GLU A 205 -13.91 -25.16 -8.93
CA GLU A 205 -13.34 -24.85 -10.25
C GLU A 205 -12.46 -23.61 -10.19
N TRP A 206 -12.90 -22.58 -9.46
CA TRP A 206 -12.15 -21.35 -9.28
C TRP A 206 -10.88 -21.58 -8.45
N LEU A 207 -10.96 -22.33 -7.35
CA LEU A 207 -9.78 -22.67 -6.53
C LEU A 207 -8.74 -23.44 -7.35
N GLN A 208 -9.18 -24.44 -8.12
CA GLN A 208 -8.29 -25.21 -8.99
C GLN A 208 -7.60 -24.31 -10.04
N HIS A 209 -8.30 -23.33 -10.58
CA HIS A 209 -7.73 -22.33 -11.48
C HIS A 209 -6.66 -21.47 -10.78
N GLN A 210 -6.97 -20.91 -9.61
CA GLN A 210 -6.02 -20.08 -8.86
C GLN A 210 -4.76 -20.86 -8.48
N ILE A 211 -4.90 -22.09 -7.97
CA ILE A 211 -3.76 -22.94 -7.60
C ILE A 211 -2.87 -23.24 -8.83
N ARG A 212 -3.47 -23.48 -9.99
CA ARG A 212 -2.71 -23.76 -11.22
C ARG A 212 -1.89 -22.57 -11.68
N ASP A 213 -2.44 -21.36 -11.58
CA ASP A 213 -1.75 -20.11 -11.93
C ASP A 213 -0.61 -19.77 -10.96
N GLU A 214 -0.70 -20.23 -9.71
CA GLU A 214 0.33 -20.06 -8.67
C GLU A 214 1.52 -21.03 -8.83
N LEU A 215 1.33 -22.16 -9.51
CA LEU A 215 2.43 -23.10 -9.77
C LEU A 215 3.39 -22.50 -10.80
N PRO A 216 4.72 -22.62 -10.58
CA PRO A 216 5.69 -22.20 -11.57
C PRO A 216 5.39 -22.92 -12.89
N ARG A 217 5.16 -22.14 -13.95
CA ARG A 217 5.06 -22.69 -15.31
C ARG A 217 6.35 -23.50 -15.54
N LYS A 218 6.22 -24.81 -15.75
CA LYS A 218 7.37 -25.67 -16.09
C LYS A 218 8.09 -25.01 -17.26
N ALA A 219 9.37 -24.71 -17.05
CA ALA A 219 10.26 -24.15 -18.05
C ALA A 219 10.49 -25.12 -19.20
#